data_AF-A0A959LVZ6-F1
#
_entry.id   AF-A0A959LVZ6-F1
#
_cell.length_a   1.000
_cell.length_b   1.000
_cell.length_c   1.000
_cell.angle_alpha   90.00
_cell.angle_beta   90.00
_cell.angle_gamma   90.00
#
_symmetry.space_group_name_H-M   'P 1'
#
loop_
_entity.id
_entity.type
_entity.pdbx_description
1 polymer ?
#
loop_
_entity_poly.entity_id
_entity_poly.type
_entity_poly.pdbx_seq_one_letter_code
_entity_poly.pdbx_strand_id
1 'polypeptide(L)'
;MKKILFLFLFLLALNSCKKDEGDIVSPGDEFTPKIITETYGNAKLVGFVKDKSGNPLAGVTVFFGEEKTTTGSDGGYQLNTLSAGSNKRIWFQKSGYASTQKLADIKEDLPNRIDASLFPIDKTGKMNSDGGKIEGKDFSVEIKPGGFVYSDGSVVEEDVIVNVTAFLTSEDEFLDAFPGEFRGTRENGTETAIESFGFIDVVLKVESGEPVQLADGVTATIKIKAPENSPTSIPMWHYDDDKGKWIEEGIGKLDNGLYTAEVNHFTKWNWDRPYEETSKIVGRVVDNAGNPIEGAS
;
A
#
# COMPACT_ATOMS: atom_id res chain seq x y z
N MET A 1 -4.16 67.82 -32.05
CA MET A 1 -3.04 66.95 -32.48
C MET A 1 -2.95 65.80 -31.48
N LYS A 2 -3.46 64.61 -31.83
CA LYS A 2 -2.67 63.42 -32.22
C LYS A 2 -1.62 63.09 -31.13
N LYS A 3 -1.66 61.96 -30.43
CA LYS A 3 -1.91 60.59 -30.90
C LYS A 3 -2.44 59.69 -29.77
N ILE A 4 -3.48 58.93 -30.11
CA ILE A 4 -3.84 57.65 -29.52
C ILE A 4 -2.64 56.71 -29.72
N LEU A 5 -2.13 56.10 -28.64
CA LEU A 5 -1.19 55.00 -28.73
C LEU A 5 -1.91 53.72 -28.26
N PHE A 6 -2.42 53.01 -29.25
CA PHE A 6 -2.82 51.61 -29.17
C PHE A 6 -1.58 50.79 -28.79
N LEU A 7 -1.58 50.14 -27.63
CA LEU A 7 -0.66 49.04 -27.37
C LEU A 7 -1.45 47.73 -27.55
N PHE A 8 -1.29 47.18 -28.75
CA PHE A 8 -1.70 45.83 -29.13
C PHE A 8 -0.89 44.85 -28.27
N LEU A 9 -1.50 44.26 -27.24
CA LEU A 9 -0.92 43.10 -26.57
C LEU A 9 -1.40 41.86 -27.31
N PHE A 10 -0.54 41.35 -28.19
CA PHE A 10 -0.76 40.16 -28.99
C PHE A 10 -0.62 38.91 -28.11
N LEU A 11 -1.49 37.94 -28.38
CA LEU A 11 -1.59 36.61 -27.79
C LEU A 11 -0.25 35.91 -27.51
N LEU A 12 -0.16 35.31 -26.34
CA LEU A 12 0.41 33.97 -26.14
C LEU A 12 -0.41 33.27 -25.04
N ALA A 13 -1.62 32.86 -25.41
CA ALA A 13 -2.32 31.81 -24.68
C ALA A 13 -1.60 30.50 -24.97
N LEU A 14 -0.59 30.19 -24.17
CA LEU A 14 -0.08 28.83 -24.07
C LEU A 14 -1.15 28.01 -23.35
N ASN A 15 -2.08 27.44 -24.13
CA ASN A 15 -2.75 26.22 -23.75
C ASN A 15 -1.68 25.13 -23.64
N SER A 16 -1.02 25.06 -22.49
CA SER A 16 -0.43 23.82 -22.04
C SER A 16 -1.59 22.95 -21.55
N CYS A 17 -2.36 22.41 -22.49
CA CYS A 17 -2.98 21.11 -22.28
C CYS A 17 -1.82 20.13 -22.11
N LYS A 18 -1.31 20.00 -20.88
CA LYS A 18 -0.84 18.70 -20.46
C LYS A 18 -2.08 17.83 -20.59
N LYS A 19 -2.02 16.97 -21.60
CA LYS A 19 -2.85 15.79 -21.64
C LYS A 19 -2.43 15.05 -20.37
N ASP A 20 -3.20 15.23 -19.30
CA ASP A 20 -3.18 14.30 -18.19
C ASP A 20 -3.71 13.01 -18.82
N GLU A 21 -2.77 12.25 -19.40
CA GLU A 21 -3.01 10.85 -19.67
C GLU A 21 -3.29 10.30 -18.28
N GLY A 22 -4.56 9.94 -18.07
CA GLY A 22 -4.99 9.36 -16.81
C GLY A 22 -3.99 8.28 -16.45
N ASP A 23 -3.49 8.35 -15.22
CA ASP A 23 -2.71 7.31 -14.60
C ASP A 23 -3.62 6.07 -14.51
N ILE A 24 -3.75 5.36 -15.63
CA ILE A 24 -4.24 3.99 -15.66
C ILE A 24 -3.13 3.23 -14.93
N VAL A 25 -3.42 2.87 -13.69
CA VAL A 25 -2.53 2.07 -12.85
C VAL A 25 -2.23 0.77 -13.60
N SER A 26 -0.99 0.63 -14.06
CA SER A 26 -0.49 -0.58 -14.69
C SER A 26 -0.53 -1.74 -13.69
N PRO A 27 -0.94 -2.96 -14.08
CA PRO A 27 -0.70 -4.17 -13.30
C PRO A 27 0.82 -4.32 -13.10
N GLY A 28 1.31 -4.03 -11.91
CA GLY A 28 2.72 -4.15 -11.57
C GLY A 28 3.03 -5.55 -11.05
N ASP A 29 3.45 -6.42 -11.99
CA ASP A 29 4.22 -7.66 -11.86
C ASP A 29 3.77 -8.69 -10.78
N GLU A 30 4.29 -9.92 -10.86
CA GLU A 30 4.20 -10.83 -9.71
C GLU A 30 4.57 -10.02 -8.46
N PHE A 31 4.10 -10.35 -7.24
CA PHE A 31 4.73 -9.77 -6.05
C PHE A 31 6.22 -10.11 -6.10
N THR A 32 7.00 -9.23 -6.71
CA THR A 32 8.39 -9.32 -7.00
C THR A 32 8.76 -7.89 -6.76
N PRO A 33 9.39 -7.61 -5.61
CA PRO A 33 9.71 -6.24 -5.27
C PRO A 33 10.46 -5.63 -6.43
N LYS A 34 9.95 -4.49 -6.89
CA LYS A 34 10.57 -3.75 -7.97
C LYS A 34 12.00 -3.47 -7.57
N ILE A 35 12.92 -4.00 -8.37
CA ILE A 35 14.34 -3.84 -8.13
C ILE A 35 14.67 -2.37 -8.30
N ILE A 36 14.91 -1.68 -7.19
CA ILE A 36 15.42 -0.32 -7.18
C ILE A 36 16.94 -0.45 -7.21
N THR A 37 17.56 0.03 -8.29
CA THR A 37 19.03 0.10 -8.35
C THR A 37 19.51 1.11 -7.32
N GLU A 38 20.26 0.62 -6.33
CA GLU A 38 20.80 1.41 -5.24
C GLU A 38 22.32 1.44 -5.31
N THR A 39 22.93 2.54 -4.87
CA THR A 39 24.39 2.54 -4.61
C THR A 39 24.60 2.04 -3.19
N TYR A 40 24.98 0.77 -3.08
CA TYR A 40 25.17 0.11 -1.80
C TYR A 40 26.30 0.72 -0.97
N GLY A 41 26.01 0.97 0.31
CA GLY A 41 26.91 1.55 1.30
C GLY A 41 27.18 0.57 2.45
N ASN A 42 27.44 1.09 3.66
CA ASN A 42 27.76 0.25 4.82
C ASN A 42 26.59 0.07 5.79
N ALA A 43 25.40 0.57 5.46
CA ALA A 43 24.26 0.52 6.36
C ALA A 43 23.78 -0.93 6.61
N LYS A 44 23.15 -1.13 7.76
CA LYS A 44 22.63 -2.44 8.19
C LYS A 44 21.15 -2.31 8.51
N LEU A 45 20.36 -3.28 8.07
CA LEU A 45 18.95 -3.42 8.39
C LEU A 45 18.73 -4.74 9.14
N VAL A 46 17.97 -4.67 10.23
CA VAL A 46 17.57 -5.82 11.05
C VAL A 46 16.10 -5.72 11.40
N GLY A 47 15.50 -6.81 11.82
CA GLY A 47 14.15 -6.78 12.38
C GLY A 47 13.58 -8.16 12.57
N PHE A 48 12.32 -8.18 12.97
CA PHE A 48 11.53 -9.39 13.12
C PHE A 48 10.29 -9.32 12.25
N VAL A 49 9.93 -10.45 11.65
CA VAL A 49 8.64 -10.63 11.00
C VAL A 49 7.79 -11.57 11.82
N LYS A 50 6.52 -11.20 12.03
CA LYS A 50 5.53 -12.03 12.72
C LYS A 50 4.35 -12.39 11.83
N ASP A 51 3.59 -13.37 12.28
CA ASP A 51 2.26 -13.67 11.76
C ASP A 51 1.18 -12.80 12.43
N LYS A 52 -0.06 -12.93 11.94
CA LYS A 52 -1.24 -12.25 12.46
C LYS A 52 -1.52 -12.48 13.95
N SER A 53 -1.00 -13.55 14.54
CA SER A 53 -1.15 -13.89 15.96
C SER A 53 0.04 -13.45 16.82
N GLY A 54 0.98 -12.70 16.24
CA GLY A 54 2.17 -12.20 16.91
C GLY A 54 3.29 -13.24 17.08
N ASN A 55 3.15 -14.42 16.46
CA ASN A 55 4.21 -15.43 16.51
C ASN A 55 5.30 -15.12 15.49
N PRO A 56 6.57 -15.47 15.75
CA PRO A 56 7.62 -15.29 14.76
C PRO A 56 7.35 -16.04 13.45
N LEU A 57 7.55 -15.36 12.32
CA LEU A 57 7.26 -15.90 10.99
C LEU A 57 8.55 -16.16 10.21
N ALA A 58 8.91 -17.43 10.11
CA ALA A 58 10.08 -17.90 9.37
C ALA A 58 9.84 -17.98 7.86
N GLY A 59 10.91 -17.87 7.07
CA GLY A 59 10.83 -18.07 5.62
C GLY A 59 10.11 -16.94 4.88
N VAL A 60 10.13 -15.71 5.43
CA VAL A 60 9.71 -14.49 4.74
C VAL A 60 10.92 -13.96 3.98
N THR A 61 10.76 -13.69 2.70
CA THR A 61 11.80 -13.02 1.92
C THR A 61 11.69 -11.52 2.16
N VAL A 62 12.79 -10.91 2.59
CA VAL A 62 12.90 -9.48 2.86
C VAL A 62 13.80 -8.87 1.82
N PHE A 63 13.33 -7.84 1.11
CA PHE A 63 14.03 -7.22 0.01
C PHE A 63 14.32 -5.74 0.29
N PHE A 64 15.50 -5.30 -0.14
CA PHE A 64 15.97 -3.92 -0.10
C PHE A 64 16.70 -3.62 -1.43
N GLY A 65 15.99 -3.02 -2.38
CA GLY A 65 16.50 -2.89 -3.75
C GLY A 65 16.78 -4.27 -4.37
N GLU A 66 18.00 -4.48 -4.85
CA GLU A 66 18.52 -5.77 -5.37
C GLU A 66 18.86 -6.79 -4.27
N GLU A 67 19.10 -6.34 -3.05
CA GLU A 67 19.51 -7.20 -1.94
C GLU A 67 18.31 -7.87 -1.29
N LYS A 68 18.49 -9.13 -0.87
CA LYS A 68 17.45 -9.88 -0.18
C LYS A 68 18.00 -10.90 0.80
N THR A 69 17.20 -11.17 1.82
CA THR A 69 17.46 -12.18 2.84
C THR A 69 16.17 -12.95 3.16
N THR A 70 16.26 -13.93 4.05
CA THR A 70 15.10 -14.71 4.49
C THR A 70 15.07 -14.79 6.02
N THR A 71 13.89 -14.64 6.62
CA THR A 71 13.73 -14.72 8.07
C THR A 71 14.04 -16.12 8.62
N GLY A 72 14.72 -16.17 9.77
CA GLY A 72 15.00 -17.39 10.52
C GLY A 72 13.79 -17.93 11.27
N SER A 73 13.99 -19.03 12.02
CA SER A 73 12.93 -19.67 12.82
C SER A 73 12.38 -18.79 13.95
N ASP A 74 13.16 -17.81 14.39
CA ASP A 74 12.79 -16.79 15.37
C ASP A 74 12.17 -15.54 14.71
N GLY A 75 11.85 -15.60 13.42
CA GLY A 75 11.31 -14.47 12.64
C GLY A 75 12.33 -13.37 12.36
N GLY A 76 13.56 -13.49 12.86
CA GLY A 76 14.60 -12.48 12.70
C GLY A 76 15.20 -12.46 11.31
N TYR A 77 15.58 -11.28 10.83
CA TYR A 77 16.34 -11.12 9.59
C TYR A 77 17.44 -10.06 9.73
N GLN A 78 18.42 -10.13 8.82
CA GLN A 78 19.48 -9.14 8.69
C GLN A 78 19.90 -8.99 7.23
N LEU A 79 20.03 -7.73 6.80
CA LEU A 79 20.65 -7.31 5.55
C LEU A 79 21.83 -6.39 5.87
N ASN A 80 22.92 -6.56 5.15
CA ASN A 80 24.16 -5.80 5.33
C ASN A 80 24.50 -5.04 4.05
N THR A 81 25.43 -4.08 4.16
CA THR A 81 25.98 -3.37 3.01
C THR A 81 24.89 -2.66 2.20
N LEU A 82 24.01 -1.94 2.90
CA LEU A 82 22.87 -1.24 2.31
C LEU A 82 23.19 0.22 2.00
N SER A 83 22.48 0.79 1.02
CA SER A 83 22.49 2.23 0.77
C SER A 83 21.77 2.98 1.90
N ALA A 84 22.40 4.00 2.46
CA ALA A 84 21.75 4.94 3.36
C ALA A 84 20.87 5.95 2.59
N GLY A 85 19.97 6.63 3.30
CA GLY A 85 19.11 7.68 2.75
C GLY A 85 17.69 7.61 3.28
N SER A 86 16.88 8.59 2.90
CA SER A 86 15.48 8.68 3.32
C SER A 86 14.53 7.90 2.43
N ASN A 87 13.38 7.52 2.99
CA ASN A 87 12.29 6.83 2.27
C ASN A 87 12.73 5.57 1.53
N LYS A 88 13.65 4.79 2.11
CA LYS A 88 14.03 3.49 1.57
C LYS A 88 12.88 2.51 1.73
N ARG A 89 12.65 1.70 0.69
CA ARG A 89 11.57 0.70 0.65
C ARG A 89 12.09 -0.67 1.04
N ILE A 90 11.38 -1.31 1.97
CA ILE A 90 11.64 -2.67 2.42
C ILE A 90 10.39 -3.50 2.14
N TRP A 91 10.54 -4.55 1.36
CA TRP A 91 9.43 -5.41 0.98
C TRP A 91 9.50 -6.74 1.69
N PHE A 92 8.35 -7.22 2.15
CA PHE A 92 8.19 -8.48 2.87
C PHE A 92 7.23 -9.37 2.13
N GLN A 93 7.70 -10.55 1.73
CA GLN A 93 6.91 -11.47 0.93
C GLN A 93 7.06 -12.91 1.39
N LYS A 94 5.93 -13.62 1.45
CA LYS A 94 5.88 -15.05 1.69
C LYS A 94 4.70 -15.67 0.95
N SER A 95 4.91 -16.81 0.28
CA SER A 95 3.81 -17.54 -0.37
C SER A 95 2.72 -17.92 0.65
N GLY A 96 1.46 -17.69 0.30
CA GLY A 96 0.30 -17.90 1.18
C GLY A 96 -0.02 -16.73 2.11
N TYR A 97 0.73 -15.63 2.03
CA TYR A 97 0.52 -14.43 2.84
C TYR A 97 0.36 -13.20 1.94
N ALA A 98 -0.44 -12.24 2.39
CA ALA A 98 -0.43 -10.89 1.84
C ALA A 98 0.93 -10.26 2.14
N SER A 99 1.52 -9.60 1.12
CA SER A 99 2.78 -8.89 1.25
C SER A 99 2.57 -7.51 1.88
N THR A 100 3.65 -6.94 2.41
CA THR A 100 3.65 -5.55 2.88
C THR A 100 4.96 -4.86 2.55
N GLN A 101 4.92 -3.53 2.50
CA GLN A 101 6.05 -2.65 2.27
C GLN A 101 6.22 -1.73 3.47
N LYS A 102 7.45 -1.53 3.95
CA LYS A 102 7.79 -0.52 4.95
C LYS A 102 8.69 0.56 4.33
N LEU A 103 8.57 1.76 4.86
CA LEU A 103 9.45 2.89 4.54
C LEU A 103 10.33 3.22 5.75
N ALA A 104 11.60 3.51 5.50
CA ALA A 104 12.53 3.87 6.54
C ALA A 104 13.60 4.86 6.08
N ASP A 105 14.03 5.72 6.99
CA ASP A 105 15.28 6.47 6.88
C ASP A 105 16.43 5.58 7.34
N ILE A 106 17.31 5.19 6.41
CA ILE A 106 18.42 4.28 6.66
C ILE A 106 19.70 5.09 6.93
N LYS A 107 20.31 4.83 8.07
CA LYS A 107 21.57 5.45 8.51
C LYS A 107 22.72 4.45 8.49
N GLU A 108 23.94 4.91 8.23
CA GLU A 108 25.12 4.05 8.09
C GLU A 108 25.69 3.55 9.42
N ASP A 109 25.55 4.36 10.46
CA ASP A 109 26.24 4.27 11.73
C ASP A 109 25.55 3.37 12.77
N LEU A 110 24.28 3.02 12.55
CA LEU A 110 23.48 2.19 13.45
C LEU A 110 22.73 1.08 12.70
N PRO A 111 22.46 -0.08 13.34
CA PRO A 111 21.48 -1.02 12.82
C PRO A 111 20.11 -0.35 12.77
N ASN A 112 19.54 -0.28 11.56
CA ASN A 112 18.19 0.22 11.36
C ASN A 112 17.24 -0.94 11.65
N ARG A 113 16.38 -0.81 12.67
CA ARG A 113 15.41 -1.85 13.02
C ARG A 113 14.08 -1.57 12.36
N ILE A 114 13.58 -2.50 11.54
CA ILE A 114 12.28 -2.43 10.89
C ILE A 114 11.56 -3.76 11.06
N ASP A 115 10.49 -3.75 11.84
CA ASP A 115 9.64 -4.93 12.06
C ASP A 115 8.42 -4.89 11.12
N ALA A 116 7.86 -6.06 10.84
CA ALA A 116 6.67 -6.19 10.00
C ALA A 116 5.84 -7.41 10.40
N SER A 117 4.57 -7.41 10.00
CA SER A 117 3.68 -8.57 10.17
C SER A 117 3.03 -8.93 8.85
N LEU A 118 2.99 -10.24 8.54
CA LEU A 118 2.31 -10.74 7.35
C LEU A 118 1.07 -11.52 7.75
N PHE A 119 -0.05 -11.20 7.11
CA PHE A 119 -1.30 -11.92 7.35
C PHE A 119 -1.48 -13.00 6.29
N PRO A 120 -1.91 -14.22 6.67
CA PRO A 120 -2.20 -15.25 5.71
C PRO A 120 -3.35 -14.80 4.80
N ILE A 121 -3.33 -15.25 3.55
CA ILE A 121 -4.45 -15.05 2.63
C ILE A 121 -5.71 -15.67 3.25
N ASP A 122 -6.76 -14.87 3.43
CA ASP A 122 -7.99 -15.34 4.11
C ASP A 122 -8.85 -16.18 3.16
N LYS A 123 -9.03 -15.72 1.91
CA LYS A 123 -9.73 -16.48 0.87
C LYS A 123 -9.00 -16.47 -0.46
N THR A 124 -9.09 -17.61 -1.13
CA THR A 124 -8.70 -17.78 -2.53
C THR A 124 -9.91 -18.28 -3.31
N GLY A 125 -10.21 -17.66 -4.44
CA GLY A 125 -11.19 -18.13 -5.42
C GLY A 125 -10.60 -18.15 -6.82
N LYS A 126 -11.38 -18.68 -7.77
CA LYS A 126 -11.09 -18.63 -9.21
C LYS A 126 -12.27 -17.97 -9.92
N MET A 127 -11.98 -17.11 -10.89
CA MET A 127 -12.98 -16.40 -11.70
C MET A 127 -12.50 -16.32 -13.15
N ASN A 128 -13.44 -16.26 -14.07
CA ASN A 128 -13.19 -15.94 -15.47
C ASN A 128 -13.87 -14.60 -15.81
N SER A 129 -14.08 -14.30 -17.10
CA SER A 129 -14.72 -13.06 -17.54
C SER A 129 -16.13 -12.80 -17.03
N ASP A 130 -16.83 -13.81 -16.50
CA ASP A 130 -18.16 -13.68 -15.91
C ASP A 130 -18.12 -12.96 -14.55
N GLY A 131 -16.94 -12.74 -13.98
CA GLY A 131 -16.77 -12.16 -12.65
C GLY A 131 -17.22 -13.12 -11.55
N GLY A 132 -17.61 -12.57 -10.40
CA GLY A 132 -18.09 -13.37 -9.28
C GLY A 132 -17.87 -12.71 -7.92
N LYS A 133 -18.21 -13.46 -6.87
CA LYS A 133 -18.13 -12.98 -5.49
C LYS A 133 -17.29 -13.93 -4.62
N ILE A 134 -16.40 -13.35 -3.82
CA ILE A 134 -15.69 -14.00 -2.72
C ILE A 134 -16.09 -13.31 -1.42
N GLU A 135 -16.45 -14.09 -0.42
CA GLU A 135 -16.80 -13.57 0.91
C GLU A 135 -16.03 -14.30 2.01
N GLY A 136 -15.52 -13.49 2.93
CA GLY A 136 -14.96 -13.94 4.19
C GLY A 136 -15.90 -13.61 5.34
N LYS A 137 -15.43 -13.82 6.57
CA LYS A 137 -16.19 -13.46 7.77
C LYS A 137 -16.40 -11.95 7.89
N ASP A 138 -15.38 -11.17 7.56
CA ASP A 138 -15.32 -9.74 7.81
C ASP A 138 -15.15 -8.91 6.53
N PHE A 139 -15.34 -9.52 5.35
CA PHE A 139 -15.23 -8.83 4.05
C PHE A 139 -16.04 -9.50 2.94
N SER A 140 -16.26 -8.77 1.84
CA SER A 140 -16.68 -9.36 0.56
C SER A 140 -16.09 -8.60 -0.62
N VAL A 141 -15.75 -9.30 -1.70
CA VAL A 141 -15.33 -8.75 -2.98
C VAL A 141 -16.22 -9.30 -4.07
N GLU A 142 -16.91 -8.44 -4.81
CA GLU A 142 -17.78 -8.81 -5.93
C GLU A 142 -17.30 -8.11 -7.20
N ILE A 143 -16.72 -8.87 -8.12
CA ILE A 143 -16.22 -8.40 -9.41
C ILE A 143 -17.33 -8.56 -10.44
N LYS A 144 -17.68 -7.48 -11.14
CA LYS A 144 -18.68 -7.52 -12.22
C LYS A 144 -18.13 -8.25 -13.45
N PRO A 145 -19.00 -8.80 -14.31
CA PRO A 145 -18.58 -9.34 -15.60
C PRO A 145 -17.85 -8.30 -16.46
N GLY A 146 -16.87 -8.76 -17.25
CA GLY A 146 -16.15 -7.93 -18.22
C GLY A 146 -14.67 -8.28 -18.42
N GLY A 147 -14.14 -9.25 -17.68
CA GLY A 147 -12.82 -9.80 -17.93
C GLY A 147 -11.68 -9.14 -17.19
N PHE A 148 -10.48 -9.65 -17.46
CA PHE A 148 -9.23 -9.24 -16.87
C PHE A 148 -8.19 -8.99 -17.96
N VAL A 149 -7.16 -8.21 -17.63
CA VAL A 149 -6.06 -7.88 -18.55
C VAL A 149 -4.70 -8.10 -17.90
N TYR A 150 -3.73 -8.49 -18.71
CA TYR A 150 -2.31 -8.48 -18.36
C TYR A 150 -1.75 -7.05 -18.32
N SER A 151 -0.51 -6.91 -17.87
CA SER A 151 0.18 -5.61 -17.80
C SER A 151 0.37 -4.91 -19.14
N ASP A 152 0.47 -5.68 -20.23
CA ASP A 152 0.55 -5.17 -21.59
C ASP A 152 -0.81 -4.80 -22.21
N GLY A 153 -1.91 -4.98 -21.44
CA GLY A 153 -3.28 -4.72 -21.85
C GLY A 153 -3.93 -5.85 -22.66
N SER A 154 -3.25 -6.97 -22.87
CA SER A 154 -3.85 -8.13 -23.51
C SER A 154 -4.90 -8.79 -22.61
N VAL A 155 -5.92 -9.38 -23.22
CA VAL A 155 -7.05 -9.99 -22.51
C VAL A 155 -6.63 -11.33 -21.90
N VAL A 156 -7.08 -11.59 -20.69
CA VAL A 156 -6.91 -12.87 -20.00
C VAL A 156 -8.09 -13.79 -20.33
N GLU A 157 -7.81 -14.86 -21.05
CA GLU A 157 -8.82 -15.86 -21.48
C GLU A 157 -8.88 -17.08 -20.54
N GLU A 158 -7.96 -17.19 -19.58
CA GLU A 158 -7.90 -18.27 -18.60
C GLU A 158 -8.52 -17.89 -17.24
N ASP A 159 -8.61 -18.86 -16.34
CA ASP A 159 -9.09 -18.61 -14.98
C ASP A 159 -8.09 -17.75 -14.20
N VAL A 160 -8.60 -16.70 -13.56
CA VAL A 160 -7.88 -15.82 -12.65
C VAL A 160 -8.09 -16.27 -11.21
N ILE A 161 -6.99 -16.49 -10.51
CA ILE A 161 -6.92 -16.68 -9.07
C ILE A 161 -7.10 -15.33 -8.39
N VAL A 162 -8.08 -15.26 -7.49
CA VAL A 162 -8.38 -14.07 -6.68
C VAL A 162 -8.06 -14.38 -5.23
N ASN A 163 -7.02 -13.75 -4.69
CA ASN A 163 -6.66 -13.84 -3.28
C ASN A 163 -7.13 -12.59 -2.55
N VAL A 164 -7.74 -12.77 -1.39
CA VAL A 164 -8.28 -11.66 -0.59
C VAL A 164 -7.81 -11.80 0.85
N THR A 165 -7.30 -10.69 1.39
CA THR A 165 -6.93 -10.54 2.81
C THR A 165 -7.51 -9.26 3.35
N ALA A 166 -8.26 -9.34 4.45
CA ALA A 166 -8.78 -8.18 5.17
C ALA A 166 -7.96 -7.93 6.43
N PHE A 167 -7.70 -6.66 6.71
CA PHE A 167 -6.91 -6.19 7.85
C PHE A 167 -7.79 -5.26 8.68
N LEU A 168 -8.14 -5.71 9.89
CA LEU A 168 -9.01 -4.95 10.78
C LEU A 168 -8.18 -4.26 11.85
N THR A 169 -8.53 -3.02 12.19
CA THR A 169 -7.80 -2.23 13.21
C THR A 169 -7.90 -2.80 14.62
N SER A 170 -8.81 -3.76 14.84
CA SER A 170 -8.92 -4.52 16.08
C SER A 170 -7.90 -5.66 16.21
N GLU A 171 -7.07 -5.90 15.19
CA GLU A 171 -6.09 -6.98 15.19
C GLU A 171 -4.74 -6.50 15.71
N ASP A 172 -4.16 -7.26 16.65
CA ASP A 172 -2.97 -6.83 17.40
C ASP A 172 -1.79 -6.44 16.50
N GLU A 173 -1.62 -7.14 15.38
CA GLU A 173 -0.51 -6.97 14.43
C GLU A 173 -0.87 -6.06 13.24
N PHE A 174 -1.99 -5.33 13.31
CA PHE A 174 -2.48 -4.44 12.25
C PHE A 174 -1.45 -3.36 11.87
N LEU A 175 -0.84 -2.70 12.86
CA LEU A 175 0.12 -1.62 12.62
C LEU A 175 1.40 -2.13 11.91
N ASP A 176 1.88 -3.30 12.31
CA ASP A 176 3.06 -3.92 11.71
C ASP A 176 2.75 -4.52 10.33
N ALA A 177 1.50 -4.84 10.03
CA ALA A 177 1.05 -5.26 8.70
C ALA A 177 0.73 -4.09 7.74
N PHE A 178 0.42 -2.90 8.27
CA PHE A 178 0.05 -1.73 7.48
C PHE A 178 1.18 -1.31 6.51
N PRO A 179 0.90 -1.17 5.19
CA PRO A 179 1.92 -0.80 4.22
C PRO A 179 2.22 0.70 4.24
N GLY A 180 3.50 1.03 4.04
CA GLY A 180 3.99 2.40 4.00
C GLY A 180 3.83 3.12 5.34
N GLU A 181 3.37 4.36 5.26
CA GLU A 181 3.13 5.22 6.42
C GLU A 181 1.64 5.50 6.59
N PHE A 182 1.21 5.87 7.79
CA PHE A 182 -0.11 6.46 8.06
C PHE A 182 -0.21 7.91 7.54
N ARG A 183 0.13 8.08 6.26
CA ARG A 183 0.11 9.33 5.50
C ARG A 183 -0.28 9.07 4.05
N GLY A 184 -0.94 10.04 3.44
CA GLY A 184 -1.34 9.94 2.03
C GLY A 184 -1.51 11.29 1.35
N THR A 185 -1.63 11.23 0.03
CA THR A 185 -1.90 12.38 -0.84
C THR A 185 -3.40 12.47 -1.10
N ARG A 186 -4.00 13.61 -0.75
CA ARG A 186 -5.41 13.94 -0.99
C ARG A 186 -5.69 14.15 -2.49
N GLU A 187 -6.95 14.10 -2.91
CA GLU A 187 -7.37 14.37 -4.31
C GLU A 187 -6.91 15.74 -4.83
N ASN A 188 -6.73 16.72 -3.95
CA ASN A 188 -6.22 18.06 -4.29
C ASN A 188 -4.67 18.15 -4.33
N GLY A 189 -3.97 17.02 -4.15
CA GLY A 189 -2.51 16.92 -4.13
C GLY A 189 -1.85 17.27 -2.80
N THR A 190 -2.59 17.61 -1.74
CA THR A 190 -2.00 17.92 -0.43
C THR A 190 -1.70 16.67 0.38
N GLU A 191 -0.64 16.72 1.17
CA GLU A 191 -0.24 15.64 2.07
C GLU A 191 -0.98 15.71 3.41
N THR A 192 -1.43 14.57 3.92
CA THR A 192 -2.06 14.50 5.23
C THR A 192 -1.72 13.21 5.98
N ALA A 193 -1.90 13.23 7.30
CA ALA A 193 -1.94 12.00 8.10
C ALA A 193 -3.30 11.33 7.96
N ILE A 194 -3.31 10.00 8.02
CA ILE A 194 -4.52 9.19 7.91
C ILE A 194 -4.68 8.31 9.15
N GLU A 195 -5.89 8.25 9.69
CA GLU A 195 -6.28 7.24 10.68
C GLU A 195 -7.03 6.15 9.96
N SER A 196 -6.55 4.91 10.11
CA SER A 196 -7.16 3.80 9.42
C SER A 196 -8.34 3.18 10.12
N PHE A 197 -9.36 2.81 9.33
CA PHE A 197 -10.51 2.01 9.76
C PHE A 197 -10.46 0.58 9.20
N GLY A 198 -9.33 0.21 8.59
CA GLY A 198 -9.08 -1.11 8.03
C GLY A 198 -8.91 -1.07 6.51
N PHE A 199 -8.10 -2.00 6.01
CA PHE A 199 -7.80 -2.11 4.58
C PHE A 199 -7.97 -3.55 4.09
N ILE A 200 -8.12 -3.69 2.77
CA ILE A 200 -8.26 -4.96 2.08
C ILE A 200 -7.22 -5.05 0.96
N ASP A 201 -6.57 -6.21 0.85
CA ASP A 201 -5.65 -6.55 -0.22
C ASP A 201 -6.34 -7.57 -1.13
N VAL A 202 -6.57 -7.20 -2.39
CA VAL A 202 -7.13 -8.09 -3.41
C VAL A 202 -6.10 -8.27 -4.50
N VAL A 203 -5.68 -9.50 -4.72
CA VAL A 203 -4.61 -9.85 -5.64
C VAL A 203 -5.15 -10.78 -6.69
N LEU A 204 -5.04 -10.36 -7.94
CA LEU A 204 -5.44 -11.14 -9.10
C LEU A 204 -4.20 -11.67 -9.82
N LYS A 205 -4.21 -12.96 -10.16
CA LYS A 205 -3.13 -13.60 -10.94
C LYS A 205 -3.64 -14.82 -11.67
N VAL A 206 -2.98 -15.21 -12.75
CA VAL A 206 -3.23 -16.50 -13.41
C VAL A 206 -2.47 -17.64 -12.73
N GLU A 207 -2.68 -18.88 -13.17
CA GLU A 207 -2.08 -20.07 -12.54
C GLU A 207 -0.55 -20.07 -12.63
N SER A 208 0.03 -19.44 -13.66
CA SER A 208 1.49 -19.27 -13.80
C SER A 208 2.11 -18.44 -12.67
N GLY A 209 1.30 -17.64 -11.96
CA GLY A 209 1.75 -16.66 -10.99
C GLY A 209 1.67 -15.22 -11.49
N GLU A 210 1.61 -15.03 -12.81
CA GLU A 210 1.59 -13.72 -13.46
C GLU A 210 0.37 -12.90 -13.02
N PRO A 211 0.56 -11.63 -12.62
CA PRO A 211 -0.52 -10.77 -12.15
C PRO A 211 -1.44 -10.38 -13.30
N VAL A 212 -2.66 -9.99 -12.93
CA VAL A 212 -3.61 -9.39 -13.87
C VAL A 212 -4.37 -8.26 -13.16
N GLN A 213 -5.13 -7.48 -13.91
CA GLN A 213 -6.08 -6.50 -13.38
C GLN A 213 -7.45 -6.64 -13.98
N LEU A 214 -8.42 -5.91 -13.43
CA LEU A 214 -9.71 -5.68 -14.07
C LEU A 214 -9.51 -5.07 -15.45
N ALA A 215 -10.28 -5.53 -16.44
CA ALA A 215 -10.30 -4.89 -17.75
C ALA A 215 -10.91 -3.48 -17.67
N ASP A 216 -10.62 -2.63 -18.66
CA ASP A 216 -11.13 -1.25 -18.68
C ASP A 216 -12.67 -1.21 -18.61
N GLY A 217 -13.20 -0.33 -17.76
CA GLY A 217 -14.63 -0.21 -17.49
C GLY A 217 -15.24 -1.29 -16.57
N VAL A 218 -14.48 -2.30 -16.16
CA VAL A 218 -14.93 -3.29 -15.16
C VAL A 218 -14.80 -2.72 -13.76
N THR A 219 -15.82 -2.91 -12.93
CA THR A 219 -15.80 -2.49 -11.52
C THR A 219 -16.00 -3.65 -10.58
N ALA A 220 -15.52 -3.49 -9.35
CA ALA A 220 -15.76 -4.40 -8.24
C ALA A 220 -16.34 -3.66 -7.04
N THR A 221 -17.23 -4.31 -6.30
CA THR A 221 -17.67 -3.85 -4.98
C THR A 221 -16.86 -4.54 -3.91
N ILE A 222 -16.14 -3.75 -3.11
CA ILE A 222 -15.37 -4.23 -1.96
C ILE A 222 -16.07 -3.83 -0.67
N LYS A 223 -16.05 -4.74 0.31
CA LYS A 223 -16.58 -4.51 1.65
C LYS A 223 -15.63 -5.00 2.72
N ILE A 224 -15.54 -4.27 3.82
CA ILE A 224 -14.82 -4.69 5.03
C ILE A 224 -15.62 -4.35 6.28
N LYS A 225 -15.48 -5.13 7.34
CA LYS A 225 -16.04 -4.84 8.66
C LYS A 225 -15.48 -3.54 9.20
N ALA A 226 -16.38 -2.64 9.54
CA ALA A 226 -16.02 -1.37 10.14
C ALA A 226 -15.81 -1.51 11.66
N PRO A 227 -14.91 -0.72 12.25
CA PRO A 227 -14.83 -0.53 13.69
C PRO A 227 -16.16 -0.05 14.28
N GLU A 228 -16.38 -0.27 15.58
CA GLU A 228 -17.54 0.30 16.26
C GLU A 228 -17.52 1.84 16.22
N ASN A 229 -18.70 2.47 16.15
CA ASN A 229 -18.86 3.93 16.09
C ASN A 229 -18.21 4.62 14.87
N SER A 230 -18.04 3.88 13.78
CA SER A 230 -17.53 4.36 12.51
C SER A 230 -18.44 5.42 11.84
N PRO A 231 -17.87 6.44 11.16
CA PRO A 231 -18.66 7.42 10.40
C PRO A 231 -19.41 6.77 9.23
N THR A 232 -20.56 7.33 8.84
CA THR A 232 -21.41 6.79 7.76
C THR A 232 -20.80 6.91 6.36
N SER A 233 -19.82 7.78 6.20
CA SER A 233 -18.99 7.88 5.00
C SER A 233 -17.57 8.23 5.36
N ILE A 234 -16.61 7.73 4.59
CA ILE A 234 -15.19 7.89 4.84
C ILE A 234 -14.43 7.91 3.51
N PRO A 235 -13.39 8.74 3.35
CA PRO A 235 -12.54 8.70 2.16
C PRO A 235 -11.90 7.32 1.96
N MET A 236 -11.74 6.96 0.68
CA MET A 236 -11.04 5.76 0.26
C MET A 236 -9.64 6.09 -0.22
N TRP A 237 -8.72 5.13 -0.04
CA TRP A 237 -7.33 5.29 -0.40
C TRP A 237 -6.80 4.01 -1.03
N HIS A 238 -6.09 4.14 -2.14
CA HIS A 238 -5.36 3.03 -2.74
C HIS A 238 -3.87 3.17 -2.43
N TYR A 239 -3.17 2.06 -2.18
CA TYR A 239 -1.72 2.09 -1.98
C TYR A 239 -1.00 2.01 -3.33
N ASP A 240 -0.17 3.01 -3.62
CA ASP A 240 0.77 3.06 -4.74
C ASP A 240 2.13 2.53 -4.25
N ASP A 241 2.41 1.27 -4.56
CA ASP A 241 3.64 0.58 -4.17
C ASP A 241 4.91 1.23 -4.76
N ASP A 242 4.78 1.83 -5.94
CA ASP A 242 5.87 2.50 -6.67
C ASP A 242 6.26 3.84 -6.02
N LYS A 243 5.29 4.53 -5.43
CA LYS A 243 5.51 5.74 -4.62
C LYS A 243 5.67 5.44 -3.13
N GLY A 244 5.31 4.22 -2.70
CA GLY A 244 5.25 3.81 -1.30
C GLY A 244 4.18 4.57 -0.50
N LYS A 245 3.05 4.90 -1.13
CA LYS A 245 2.16 5.96 -0.64
C LYS A 245 0.68 5.65 -0.82
N TRP A 246 -0.14 6.08 0.14
CA TRP A 246 -1.59 6.08 0.01
C TRP A 246 -2.07 7.28 -0.80
N ILE A 247 -2.91 7.04 -1.80
CA ILE A 247 -3.51 8.06 -2.67
C ILE A 247 -5.02 8.03 -2.47
N GLU A 248 -5.62 9.17 -2.14
CA GLU A 248 -7.07 9.27 -1.94
C GLU A 248 -7.78 9.11 -3.29
N GLU A 249 -8.79 8.26 -3.30
CA GLU A 249 -9.65 8.05 -4.46
C GLU A 249 -11.02 7.56 -4.02
N GLY A 250 -12.04 8.40 -4.19
CA GLY A 250 -13.42 8.01 -3.94
C GLY A 250 -13.82 7.97 -2.47
N ILE A 251 -15.04 7.46 -2.21
CA ILE A 251 -15.69 7.54 -0.90
C ILE A 251 -16.39 6.22 -0.58
N GLY A 252 -16.08 5.66 0.59
CA GLY A 252 -16.77 4.51 1.16
C GLY A 252 -18.01 4.90 1.94
N LYS A 253 -18.99 3.99 2.00
CA LYS A 253 -20.23 4.14 2.77
C LYS A 253 -20.38 3.01 3.78
N LEU A 254 -20.78 3.36 5.00
CA LEU A 254 -21.11 2.37 6.03
C LEU A 254 -22.56 1.91 5.83
N ASP A 255 -22.75 0.60 5.70
CA ASP A 255 -24.06 -0.04 5.75
C ASP A 255 -23.97 -1.32 6.55
N ASN A 256 -24.88 -1.49 7.53
CA ASN A 256 -24.98 -2.70 8.35
C ASN A 256 -23.65 -3.17 8.97
N GLY A 257 -22.80 -2.24 9.42
CA GLY A 257 -21.51 -2.55 10.04
C GLY A 257 -20.38 -2.89 9.06
N LEU A 258 -20.62 -2.77 7.76
CA LEU A 258 -19.64 -2.94 6.70
C LEU A 258 -19.41 -1.62 5.98
N TYR A 259 -18.15 -1.24 5.83
CA TYR A 259 -17.77 -0.24 4.85
C TYR A 259 -17.80 -0.84 3.45
N THR A 260 -18.40 -0.13 2.49
CA THR A 260 -18.56 -0.55 1.09
C THR A 260 -18.02 0.52 0.16
N ALA A 261 -17.31 0.12 -0.90
CA ALA A 261 -16.85 0.99 -1.99
C ALA A 261 -16.92 0.27 -3.34
N GLU A 262 -17.07 1.04 -4.42
CA GLU A 262 -16.87 0.55 -5.80
C GLU A 262 -15.49 0.99 -6.27
N VAL A 263 -14.72 0.05 -6.85
CA VAL A 263 -13.35 0.27 -7.35
C VAL A 263 -13.24 -0.24 -8.79
N ASN A 264 -12.35 0.33 -9.57
CA ASN A 264 -12.10 -0.04 -10.98
C ASN A 264 -10.72 -0.70 -11.19
N HIS A 265 -9.89 -0.75 -10.14
CA HIS A 265 -8.60 -1.43 -10.13
C HIS A 265 -8.35 -2.04 -8.75
N PHE A 266 -7.48 -3.05 -8.68
CA PHE A 266 -7.05 -3.62 -7.42
C PHE A 266 -5.61 -3.25 -7.07
N THR A 267 -5.49 -2.61 -5.92
CA THR A 267 -4.27 -2.59 -5.11
C THR A 267 -4.71 -2.93 -3.67
N LYS A 268 -4.02 -2.40 -2.65
CA LYS A 268 -4.57 -2.34 -1.30
C LYS A 268 -5.50 -1.13 -1.21
N TRP A 269 -6.73 -1.38 -0.77
CA TRP A 269 -7.76 -0.35 -0.59
C TRP A 269 -8.08 -0.16 0.88
N ASN A 270 -8.18 1.09 1.32
CA ASN A 270 -8.25 1.46 2.72
C ASN A 270 -9.34 2.52 2.95
N TRP A 271 -10.06 2.40 4.07
CA TRP A 271 -11.10 3.35 4.49
C TRP A 271 -10.53 4.23 5.60
N ASP A 272 -10.03 5.42 5.25
CA ASP A 272 -9.28 6.23 6.21
C ASP A 272 -9.79 7.64 6.34
N ARG A 273 -9.76 8.11 7.58
CA ARG A 273 -10.09 9.48 7.92
C ARG A 273 -8.83 10.34 7.82
N PRO A 274 -8.81 11.39 6.97
CA PRO A 274 -7.75 12.39 7.02
C PRO A 274 -7.88 13.21 8.30
N TYR A 275 -6.75 13.62 8.87
CA TYR A 275 -6.77 14.61 9.96
C TYR A 275 -5.81 15.76 9.69
N GLU A 276 -6.37 16.96 9.77
CA GLU A 276 -5.62 18.21 9.66
C GLU A 276 -5.05 18.65 11.02
N GLU A 277 -5.60 18.13 12.13
CA GLU A 277 -5.18 18.46 13.48
C GLU A 277 -4.24 17.39 14.03
N THR A 278 -2.94 17.63 13.91
CA THR A 278 -1.91 16.79 14.55
C THR A 278 -1.49 17.41 15.89
N SER A 279 -1.42 16.61 16.95
CA SER A 279 -0.74 16.96 18.18
C SER A 279 0.70 16.42 18.17
N LYS A 280 1.68 17.24 18.54
CA LYS A 280 3.09 16.81 18.64
C LYS A 280 3.38 16.34 20.06
N ILE A 281 3.69 15.05 20.22
CA ILE A 281 4.26 14.52 21.46
C ILE A 281 5.79 14.65 21.34
N VAL A 282 6.43 15.23 22.35
CA VAL A 282 7.90 15.29 22.46
C VAL A 282 8.30 14.63 23.76
N GLY A 283 9.16 13.63 23.68
CA GLY A 283 9.67 12.88 24.82
C GLY A 283 11.19 12.71 24.76
N ARG A 284 11.79 12.34 25.87
CA ARG A 284 13.19 11.94 25.97
C ARG A 284 13.25 10.57 26.61
N VAL A 285 13.82 9.59 25.92
CA VAL A 285 14.11 8.29 26.53
C VAL A 285 15.35 8.44 27.38
N VAL A 286 15.25 8.05 28.66
CA VAL A 286 16.34 8.10 29.62
C VAL A 286 16.56 6.74 30.28
N ASP A 287 17.79 6.44 30.68
CA ASP A 287 18.12 5.27 31.50
C ASP A 287 17.62 5.44 32.96
N ASN A 288 17.86 4.41 33.79
CA ASN A 288 17.50 4.45 35.22
C ASN A 288 18.26 5.54 36.02
N ALA A 289 19.31 6.13 35.45
CA ALA A 289 20.07 7.22 36.03
C ALA A 289 19.67 8.59 35.46
N GLY A 290 18.70 8.65 34.54
CA GLY A 290 18.22 9.87 33.90
C GLY A 290 19.07 10.34 32.71
N ASN A 291 20.06 9.56 32.27
CA ASN A 291 20.87 9.90 31.11
C ASN A 291 20.13 9.59 29.81
N PRO A 292 20.32 10.39 28.75
CA PRO A 292 19.65 10.18 27.47
C PRO A 292 20.18 8.92 26.83
N ILE A 293 19.29 8.10 26.27
CA ILE A 293 19.68 6.94 25.48
C ILE A 293 19.85 7.38 24.03
N GLU A 294 21.08 7.28 23.53
CA GLU A 294 21.39 7.54 22.12
C GLU A 294 20.75 6.46 21.22
N GLY A 295 20.13 6.89 20.12
CA GLY A 295 19.47 5.98 19.15
C GLY A 295 18.07 5.51 19.56
N ALA A 296 17.51 5.98 20.68
CA ALA A 296 16.12 5.72 21.02
C ALA A 296 15.19 6.68 20.27
N SER A 297 14.29 6.12 19.44
CA SER A 297 13.26 6.84 18.68
C SER A 297 11.91 6.19 18.87
#